data_AF-A0A2V5TZW9-F1
#
_entry.id   AF-A0A2V5TZW9-F1
#
_cell.length_a   1.000
_cell.length_b   1.000
_cell.length_c   1.000
_cell.angle_alpha   90.00
_cell.angle_beta   90.00
_cell.angle_gamma   90.00
#
_symmetry.space_group_name_H-M   'P 1'
#
loop_
_entity.id
_entity.type
_entity.pdbx_description
1 polymer ?
#
loop_
_entity_poly.entity_id
_entity_poly.type
_entity_poly.pdbx_seq_one_letter_code
_entity_poly.pdbx_strand_id
1 'polypeptide(L)'
;MIIPIYGTNSTDFGQLIVTNAATLDGNVTFKFINGFAPKAGDHFDFLNVGGPQSGAFASVGLQNLAPGFQFNILTNSQLLGMTALNDAQFSTALPGQVDVTVTNLGGITYAICTATTSNTCDSITLEGPLTRTNNTFNQTFQGTTFIRSDCGASITTVTNLLVLGALSPGDYLFGITASGETVKSVSFSVPPVAGKTFLGPRQLADGSVQFEIEGPASVRYTIEASTDLKTWIRLGAGSLPGTFNDPDAAVFSRRFYRAVIGP
;
A
#
# COMPACT_ATOMS: atom_id res chain seq x y z
N MET A 1 8.86 -14.26 6.83
CA MET A 1 7.80 -15.18 7.29
C MET A 1 6.86 -14.42 8.22
N ILE A 2 5.55 -14.65 8.14
CA ILE A 2 4.57 -14.08 9.08
C ILE A 2 3.97 -15.21 9.92
N ILE A 3 4.01 -15.06 11.23
CA ILE A 3 3.42 -15.95 12.21
C ILE A 3 2.24 -15.21 12.85
N PRO A 4 1.01 -15.59 12.51
CA PRO A 4 -0.14 -15.07 13.21
C PRO A 4 -0.23 -15.66 14.61
N ILE A 5 -0.42 -14.81 15.60
CA ILE A 5 -0.71 -15.19 16.98
C ILE A 5 -2.19 -14.87 17.20
N TYR A 6 -2.99 -15.94 17.18
CA TYR A 6 -4.45 -15.93 17.20
C TYR A 6 -4.99 -16.04 18.63
N GLY A 7 -6.33 -15.96 18.74
CA GLY A 7 -7.06 -16.38 19.92
C GLY A 7 -7.06 -15.38 21.06
N THR A 8 -7.91 -15.60 22.06
CA THR A 8 -7.92 -14.81 23.30
C THR A 8 -6.96 -15.39 24.35
N ASN A 9 -6.11 -16.35 23.98
CA ASN A 9 -5.20 -17.07 24.87
C ASN A 9 -3.86 -17.39 24.17
N SER A 10 -2.83 -17.71 24.95
CA SER A 10 -1.46 -17.90 24.43
C SER A 10 -1.20 -19.23 23.73
N THR A 11 -2.20 -20.11 23.62
CA THR A 11 -2.06 -21.43 22.96
C THR A 11 -2.47 -21.43 21.49
N ASP A 12 -3.16 -20.38 21.04
CA ASP A 12 -3.69 -20.31 19.69
C ASP A 12 -2.71 -19.54 18.78
N PHE A 13 -1.76 -20.23 18.15
CA PHE A 13 -0.81 -19.56 17.25
C PHE A 13 -0.51 -20.39 16.00
N GLY A 14 -0.07 -19.70 14.94
CA GLY A 14 0.44 -20.34 13.75
C GLY A 14 1.81 -20.97 14.01
N GLN A 15 2.02 -22.18 13.49
CA GLN A 15 3.32 -22.85 13.52
C GLN A 15 3.70 -23.26 12.10
N LEU A 16 4.97 -23.06 11.74
CA LEU A 16 5.57 -23.63 10.54
C LEU A 16 6.39 -24.87 10.90
N ILE A 17 6.24 -25.94 10.12
CA ILE A 17 7.06 -27.15 10.25
C ILE A 17 7.88 -27.31 8.97
N VAL A 18 9.20 -27.32 9.12
CA VAL A 18 10.17 -27.62 8.07
C VAL A 18 10.74 -29.00 8.35
N THR A 19 10.43 -30.00 7.51
CA THR A 19 10.76 -31.41 7.80
C THR A 19 12.24 -31.75 7.66
N ASN A 20 12.99 -30.97 6.88
CA ASN A 20 14.41 -31.17 6.62
C ASN A 20 15.23 -30.02 7.21
N ALA A 21 16.35 -29.66 6.57
CA ALA A 21 17.19 -28.55 7.00
C ALA A 21 16.53 -27.18 6.73
N ALA A 22 16.87 -26.19 7.56
CA ALA A 22 16.50 -24.80 7.36
C ALA A 22 17.72 -23.88 7.52
N THR A 23 17.86 -22.93 6.60
CA THR A 23 18.76 -21.78 6.77
C THR A 23 17.90 -20.56 7.08
N LEU A 24 18.11 -19.98 8.26
CA LEU A 24 17.39 -18.79 8.69
C LEU A 24 18.10 -17.54 8.19
N ASP A 25 17.31 -16.67 7.58
CA ASP A 25 17.69 -15.34 7.09
C ASP A 25 16.42 -14.46 7.05
N GLY A 26 16.56 -13.18 6.75
CA GLY A 26 15.45 -12.24 6.56
C GLY A 26 14.64 -12.04 7.84
N ASN A 27 13.35 -11.78 7.69
CA ASN A 27 12.51 -11.33 8.80
C ASN A 27 11.47 -12.38 9.20
N VAL A 28 11.30 -12.59 10.50
CA VAL A 28 10.10 -13.20 11.07
C VAL A 28 9.20 -12.10 11.61
N THR A 29 7.89 -12.17 11.39
CA THR A 29 6.94 -11.16 11.87
C THR A 29 5.83 -11.82 12.66
N PHE A 30 5.62 -11.38 13.89
CA PHE A 30 4.49 -11.81 14.72
C PHE A 30 3.34 -10.83 14.57
N LYS A 31 2.20 -11.33 14.06
CA LYS A 31 0.97 -10.56 13.89
C LYS A 31 -0.03 -10.97 14.96
N PHE A 32 -0.22 -10.11 15.96
CA PHE A 32 -1.19 -10.31 17.02
C PHE A 32 -2.55 -9.85 16.53
N ILE A 33 -3.60 -10.67 16.70
CA ILE A 33 -4.92 -10.36 16.15
C ILE A 33 -6.03 -10.59 17.16
N ASN A 34 -7.24 -10.12 16.85
CA ASN A 34 -8.43 -10.25 17.71
C ASN A 34 -8.25 -9.67 19.12
N GLY A 35 -7.40 -8.64 19.28
CA GLY A 35 -7.18 -7.99 20.56
C GLY A 35 -6.17 -8.69 21.48
N PHE A 36 -5.55 -9.78 21.03
CA PHE A 36 -4.61 -10.54 21.85
C PHE A 36 -3.32 -9.77 22.12
N ALA A 37 -2.86 -9.81 23.36
CA ALA A 37 -1.57 -9.28 23.79
C ALA A 37 -0.95 -10.26 24.80
N PRO A 38 0.27 -10.78 24.53
CA PRO A 38 0.94 -11.71 25.44
C PRO A 38 1.13 -11.16 26.85
N LYS A 39 1.09 -12.06 27.82
CA LYS A 39 1.49 -11.83 29.21
C LYS A 39 2.91 -12.30 29.44
N ALA A 40 3.58 -11.71 30.44
CA ALA A 40 4.92 -12.16 30.82
C ALA A 40 4.93 -13.68 31.09
N GLY A 41 5.85 -14.40 30.44
CA GLY A 41 5.96 -15.85 30.52
C GLY A 41 5.21 -16.63 29.44
N ASP A 42 4.33 -16.00 28.66
CA ASP A 42 3.70 -16.65 27.50
C ASP A 42 4.78 -17.10 26.50
N HIS A 43 4.59 -18.29 25.92
CA HIS A 43 5.55 -18.92 25.02
C HIS A 43 4.87 -19.42 23.73
N PHE A 44 5.50 -19.16 22.59
CA PHE A 44 4.97 -19.49 21.27
C PHE A 44 6.02 -20.22 20.43
N ASP A 45 5.83 -21.54 20.24
CA ASP A 45 6.71 -22.39 19.43
C ASP A 45 6.39 -22.27 17.93
N PHE A 46 6.91 -21.23 17.29
CA PHE A 46 6.45 -20.82 15.96
C PHE A 46 7.10 -21.58 14.79
N LEU A 47 8.25 -22.23 14.99
CA LEU A 47 8.96 -22.95 13.93
C LEU A 47 9.58 -24.25 14.46
N ASN A 48 9.27 -25.36 13.81
CA ASN A 48 9.91 -26.66 14.06
C ASN A 48 10.74 -27.08 12.84
N VAL A 49 12.02 -27.39 13.02
CA VAL A 49 12.97 -27.81 11.98
C VAL A 49 13.43 -29.24 12.26
N GLY A 50 13.08 -30.17 11.38
CA GLY A 50 13.39 -31.60 11.52
C GLY A 50 14.82 -31.99 11.17
N GLY A 51 15.60 -31.09 10.55
CA GLY A 51 16.99 -31.30 10.16
C GLY A 51 17.96 -30.23 10.71
N PRO A 52 19.19 -30.16 10.19
CA PRO A 52 20.16 -29.14 10.58
C PRO A 52 19.62 -27.73 10.39
N GLN A 53 19.94 -26.86 11.34
CA GLN A 53 19.61 -25.45 11.28
C GLN A 53 20.88 -24.62 11.18
N SER A 54 20.87 -23.59 10.32
CA SER A 54 21.96 -22.61 10.22
C SER A 54 21.41 -21.20 10.06
N GLY A 55 22.26 -20.19 10.25
CA GLY A 55 21.86 -18.78 10.16
C GLY A 55 20.99 -18.28 11.33
N ALA A 56 20.48 -17.06 11.19
CA ALA A 56 19.57 -16.42 12.14
C ALA A 56 18.63 -15.46 11.39
N PHE A 57 17.46 -15.18 11.95
CA PHE A 57 16.63 -14.09 11.42
C PHE A 57 17.39 -12.77 11.55
N ALA A 58 17.43 -11.99 10.47
CA ALA A 58 18.01 -10.65 10.43
C ALA A 58 17.20 -9.65 11.27
N SER A 59 15.89 -9.85 11.42
CA SER A 59 15.05 -9.04 12.31
C SER A 59 13.75 -9.74 12.72
N VAL A 60 13.13 -9.21 13.79
CA VAL A 60 11.81 -9.64 14.27
C VAL A 60 10.82 -8.49 14.14
N GLY A 61 9.81 -8.63 13.29
CA GLY A 61 8.71 -7.68 13.15
C GLY A 61 7.60 -7.93 14.18
N LEU A 62 7.06 -6.88 14.76
CA LEU A 62 5.86 -6.91 15.59
C LEU A 62 4.76 -6.11 14.90
N GLN A 63 3.55 -6.67 14.88
CA GLN A 63 2.36 -6.00 14.37
C GLN A 63 1.26 -6.04 15.42
N ASN A 64 0.55 -4.92 15.58
CA ASN A 64 -0.60 -4.75 16.47
C ASN A 64 -0.31 -4.77 17.98
N LEU A 65 0.90 -4.39 18.38
CA LEU A 65 1.25 -4.14 19.78
C LEU A 65 1.68 -2.70 19.98
N ALA A 66 1.42 -2.15 21.15
CA ALA A 66 2.00 -0.89 21.57
C ALA A 66 3.52 -1.02 21.75
N PRO A 67 4.29 0.08 21.61
CA PRO A 67 5.73 0.08 21.88
C PRO A 67 6.06 -0.39 23.30
N GLY A 68 7.22 -1.05 23.47
CA GLY A 68 7.75 -1.46 24.77
C GLY A 68 7.56 -2.94 25.12
N PHE A 69 6.99 -3.75 24.22
CA PHE A 69 6.98 -5.20 24.38
C PHE A 69 8.40 -5.78 24.33
N GLN A 70 8.75 -6.60 25.31
CA GLN A 70 10.02 -7.28 25.47
C GLN A 70 9.81 -8.78 25.36
N PHE A 71 10.71 -9.45 24.64
CA PHE A 71 10.64 -10.88 24.41
C PHE A 71 12.04 -11.45 24.22
N ASN A 72 12.16 -12.76 24.36
CA ASN A 72 13.33 -13.52 23.94
C ASN A 72 12.94 -14.44 22.77
N ILE A 73 13.86 -14.65 21.83
CA ILE A 73 13.71 -15.66 20.77
C ILE A 73 14.74 -16.75 21.02
N LEU A 74 14.28 -17.98 21.16
CA LEU A 74 15.12 -19.16 21.20
C LEU A 74 15.31 -19.66 19.77
N THR A 75 16.53 -19.53 19.25
CA THR A 75 16.91 -20.01 17.91
C THR A 75 17.86 -21.20 17.92
N ASN A 76 18.34 -21.66 19.08
CA ASN A 76 19.37 -22.71 19.17
C ASN A 76 18.80 -24.12 19.35
N SER A 77 17.50 -24.31 19.13
CA SER A 77 16.76 -25.56 19.27
C SER A 77 16.05 -25.89 17.97
N GLN A 78 15.77 -27.18 17.71
CA GLN A 78 14.94 -27.60 16.57
C GLN A 78 13.53 -27.01 16.64
N LEU A 79 13.05 -26.70 17.85
CA LEU A 79 11.82 -25.98 18.09
C LEU A 79 12.17 -24.55 18.49
N LEU A 80 11.99 -23.60 17.58
CA LEU A 80 12.20 -22.19 17.84
C LEU A 80 10.95 -21.58 18.44
N GLY A 81 11.16 -20.78 19.49
CA GLY A 81 10.09 -20.19 20.26
C GLY A 81 10.35 -18.74 20.62
N MET A 82 9.26 -18.01 20.88
CA MET A 82 9.29 -16.67 21.46
C MET A 82 8.72 -16.73 22.88
N THR A 83 9.43 -16.16 23.85
CA THR A 83 8.92 -15.97 25.22
C THR A 83 8.72 -14.50 25.52
N ALA A 84 7.52 -14.11 25.95
CA ALA A 84 7.23 -12.77 26.44
C ALA A 84 7.94 -12.51 27.78
N LEU A 85 8.66 -11.38 27.90
CA LEU A 85 9.37 -10.98 29.12
C LEU A 85 8.58 -9.96 29.94
N ASN A 86 7.63 -9.28 29.33
CA ASN A 86 6.68 -8.39 30.00
C ASN A 86 5.28 -8.53 29.38
N ASP A 87 4.30 -7.91 30.03
CA ASP A 87 2.95 -7.79 29.50
C ASP A 87 2.93 -6.85 28.29
N ALA A 88 2.49 -7.38 27.15
CA ALA A 88 2.20 -6.57 25.98
C ALA A 88 0.90 -5.79 26.16
N GLN A 89 0.69 -4.81 25.29
CA GLN A 89 -0.59 -4.11 25.11
C GLN A 89 -0.98 -4.17 23.64
N PHE A 90 -2.19 -4.62 23.35
CA PHE A 90 -2.70 -4.63 21.98
C PHE A 90 -2.94 -3.20 21.49
N SER A 91 -2.56 -2.91 20.26
CA SER A 91 -2.77 -1.60 19.65
C SER A 91 -2.85 -1.73 18.14
N THR A 92 -3.91 -1.20 17.53
CA THR A 92 -4.03 -1.11 16.07
C THR A 92 -3.39 0.16 15.50
N ALA A 93 -2.76 0.99 16.35
CA ALA A 93 -2.09 2.20 15.90
C ALA A 93 -0.93 1.86 14.97
N LEU A 94 -0.86 2.57 13.84
CA LEU A 94 0.29 2.48 12.94
C LEU A 94 1.53 3.12 13.62
N PRO A 95 2.75 2.63 13.36
CA PRO A 95 3.99 3.17 13.93
C PRO A 95 4.41 4.51 13.30
N GLY A 96 3.46 5.22 12.71
CA GLY A 96 3.66 6.45 11.95
C GLY A 96 2.31 7.00 11.49
N GLN A 97 2.33 7.89 10.51
CA GLN A 97 1.13 8.54 10.00
C GLN A 97 0.88 8.18 8.55
N VAL A 98 -0.39 8.10 8.17
CA VAL A 98 -0.81 8.04 6.77
C VAL A 98 -1.63 9.28 6.45
N ASP A 99 -1.18 10.05 5.47
CA ASP A 99 -1.92 11.18 4.91
C ASP A 99 -2.55 10.80 3.59
N VAL A 100 -3.77 11.29 3.36
CA VAL A 100 -4.53 11.00 2.15
C VAL A 100 -4.88 12.31 1.48
N THR A 101 -4.47 12.45 0.22
CA THR A 101 -4.91 13.51 -0.66
C THR A 101 -5.75 12.90 -1.77
N VAL A 102 -6.96 13.42 -1.97
CA VAL A 102 -7.86 12.97 -3.03
C VAL A 102 -7.88 14.01 -4.14
N THR A 103 -7.74 13.57 -5.38
CA THR A 103 -7.80 14.44 -6.56
C THR A 103 -8.70 13.86 -7.64
N ASN A 104 -9.38 14.73 -8.38
CA ASN A 104 -10.22 14.36 -9.51
C ASN A 104 -9.65 14.97 -10.80
N LEU A 105 -9.21 14.12 -11.72
CA LEU A 105 -8.61 14.52 -12.99
C LEU A 105 -9.16 13.62 -14.10
N GLY A 106 -9.62 14.22 -15.19
CA GLY A 106 -10.15 13.49 -16.35
C GLY A 106 -11.43 12.71 -16.08
N GLY A 107 -12.18 13.05 -15.03
CA GLY A 107 -13.34 12.29 -14.58
C GLY A 107 -13.01 11.06 -13.75
N ILE A 108 -11.72 10.83 -13.42
CA ILE A 108 -11.28 9.77 -12.53
C ILE A 108 -10.82 10.38 -11.20
N THR A 109 -11.25 9.76 -10.10
CA THR A 109 -10.81 10.13 -8.76
C THR A 109 -9.68 9.21 -8.30
N TYR A 110 -8.64 9.81 -7.72
CA TYR A 110 -7.47 9.13 -7.18
C TYR A 110 -7.31 9.48 -5.70
N ALA A 111 -6.97 8.50 -4.87
CA ALA A 111 -6.47 8.72 -3.52
C ALA A 111 -4.96 8.47 -3.50
N ILE A 112 -4.21 9.49 -3.13
CA ILE A 112 -2.76 9.42 -2.93
C ILE A 112 -2.53 9.29 -1.43
N CYS A 113 -2.04 8.13 -1.01
CA CYS A 113 -1.78 7.81 0.37
C CYS A 113 -0.28 7.88 0.63
N THR A 114 0.14 8.80 1.50
CA THR A 114 1.54 9.02 1.86
C THR A 114 1.74 8.55 3.29
N ALA A 115 2.39 7.40 3.45
CA ALA A 115 2.75 6.86 4.74
C ALA A 115 4.14 7.37 5.16
N THR A 116 4.25 7.90 6.37
CA THR A 116 5.50 8.45 6.91
C THR A 116 5.82 7.81 8.26
N THR A 117 7.04 7.27 8.38
CA THR A 117 7.62 6.78 9.64
C THR A 117 8.82 7.63 10.01
N SER A 118 9.17 7.66 11.30
CA SER A 118 10.32 8.43 11.83
C SER A 118 11.47 7.55 12.31
N ASN A 119 11.38 6.24 12.11
CA ASN A 119 12.38 5.26 12.48
C ASN A 119 12.63 4.30 11.30
N THR A 120 13.90 3.94 11.07
CA THR A 120 14.30 2.98 10.02
C THR A 120 13.73 1.57 10.21
N CYS A 121 13.26 1.25 11.41
CA CYS A 121 12.67 -0.03 11.76
C CYS A 121 11.15 -0.06 11.64
N ASP A 122 10.51 1.08 11.41
CA ASP A 122 9.08 1.15 11.23
C ASP A 122 8.73 1.12 9.75
N SER A 123 7.76 0.30 9.41
CA SER A 123 7.21 0.21 8.06
C SER A 123 5.69 0.29 8.11
N ILE A 124 5.13 0.93 7.09
CA ILE A 124 3.69 0.98 6.84
C ILE A 124 3.48 0.57 5.39
N THR A 125 2.64 -0.43 5.18
CA THR A 125 2.39 -1.00 3.84
C THR A 125 0.89 -1.10 3.60
N LEU A 126 0.48 -1.10 2.32
CA LEU A 126 -0.89 -1.41 1.95
C LEU A 126 -1.18 -2.90 2.19
N GLU A 127 -2.34 -3.20 2.76
CA GLU A 127 -2.82 -4.57 2.95
C GLU A 127 -4.20 -4.73 2.29
N GLY A 128 -4.34 -5.75 1.46
CA GLY A 128 -5.62 -6.10 0.83
C GLY A 128 -6.14 -5.09 -0.20
N PRO A 129 -7.29 -5.39 -0.81
CA PRO A 129 -7.87 -4.55 -1.85
C PRO A 129 -8.54 -3.29 -1.27
N LEU A 130 -8.59 -2.24 -2.08
CA LEU A 130 -9.50 -1.12 -1.87
C LEU A 130 -10.94 -1.64 -1.93
N THR A 131 -11.74 -1.31 -0.91
CA THR A 131 -13.15 -1.65 -0.86
C THR A 131 -14.01 -0.40 -0.93
N ARG A 132 -15.25 -0.55 -1.41
CA ARG A 132 -16.23 0.54 -1.46
C ARG A 132 -17.57 0.04 -0.96
N THR A 133 -18.15 0.79 -0.02
CA THR A 133 -19.52 0.62 0.46
C THR A 133 -20.21 1.97 0.36
N ASN A 134 -21.19 2.09 -0.53
CA ASN A 134 -21.86 3.38 -0.83
C ASN A 134 -20.85 4.47 -1.22
N ASN A 135 -20.84 5.59 -0.50
CA ASN A 135 -19.92 6.71 -0.70
C ASN A 135 -18.66 6.63 0.17
N THR A 136 -18.39 5.48 0.80
CA THR A 136 -17.21 5.26 1.62
C THR A 136 -16.27 4.28 0.93
N PHE A 137 -15.03 4.72 0.70
CA PHE A 137 -13.90 3.89 0.30
C PHE A 137 -13.10 3.52 1.52
N ASN A 138 -12.62 2.27 1.62
CA ASN A 138 -11.75 1.84 2.70
C ASN A 138 -10.52 1.12 2.15
N GLN A 139 -9.35 1.50 2.66
CA GLN A 139 -8.09 0.83 2.40
C GLN A 139 -7.41 0.44 3.71
N THR A 140 -7.03 -0.84 3.83
CA THR A 140 -6.27 -1.32 4.98
C THR A 140 -4.78 -1.06 4.80
N PHE A 141 -4.14 -0.66 5.89
CA PHE A 141 -2.69 -0.54 6.03
C PHE A 141 -2.21 -1.44 7.16
N GLN A 142 -1.03 -2.02 6.96
CA GLN A 142 -0.35 -2.81 7.97
C GLN A 142 0.92 -2.07 8.42
N GLY A 143 0.96 -1.73 9.71
CA GLY A 143 2.15 -1.23 10.39
C GLY A 143 2.98 -2.39 10.96
N THR A 144 4.30 -2.34 10.80
CA THR A 144 5.23 -3.28 11.43
C THR A 144 6.42 -2.52 12.02
N THR A 145 6.74 -2.80 13.28
CA THR A 145 7.98 -2.35 13.92
C THR A 145 8.96 -3.52 13.99
N PHE A 146 10.11 -3.37 13.33
CA PHE A 146 11.18 -4.37 13.34
C PHE A 146 12.15 -4.16 14.50
N ILE A 147 12.46 -5.23 15.23
CA ILE A 147 13.45 -5.23 16.30
C ILE A 147 14.78 -5.71 15.71
N ARG A 148 15.75 -4.79 15.68
CA ARG A 148 17.13 -5.00 15.20
C ARG A 148 18.05 -3.94 15.81
N SER A 149 19.36 -4.18 15.83
CA SER A 149 20.33 -3.33 16.52
C SER A 149 20.67 -2.02 15.79
N ASP A 150 20.32 -1.90 14.51
CA ASP A 150 20.61 -0.76 13.63
C ASP A 150 19.40 0.19 13.46
N CYS A 151 18.37 0.06 14.31
CA CYS A 151 17.26 1.01 14.34
C CYS A 151 17.77 2.43 14.65
N GLY A 152 17.32 3.41 13.88
CA GLY A 152 17.70 4.80 14.05
C GLY A 152 16.59 5.75 13.64
N ALA A 153 16.65 6.97 14.17
CA ALA A 153 15.74 8.04 13.79
C ALA A 153 16.01 8.44 12.33
N SER A 154 15.04 8.22 11.46
CA SER A 154 15.09 8.58 10.05
C SER A 154 13.68 8.68 9.49
N ILE A 155 13.39 9.76 8.77
CA ILE A 155 12.10 9.92 8.13
C ILE A 155 12.08 9.10 6.84
N THR A 156 11.16 8.15 6.77
CA THR A 156 10.90 7.38 5.54
C THR A 156 9.48 7.62 5.08
N THR A 157 9.31 7.84 3.77
CA THR A 157 8.00 8.10 3.18
C THR A 157 7.75 7.11 2.04
N VAL A 158 6.57 6.49 2.05
CA VAL A 158 6.08 5.60 1.01
C VAL A 158 4.76 6.14 0.48
N THR A 159 4.72 6.43 -0.82
CA THR A 159 3.52 6.93 -1.49
C THR A 159 2.87 5.83 -2.30
N ASN A 160 1.58 5.61 -2.07
CA ASN A 160 0.75 4.71 -2.85
C ASN A 160 -0.37 5.48 -3.54
N LEU A 161 -0.69 5.09 -4.77
CA LEU A 161 -1.80 5.65 -5.52
C LEU A 161 -2.89 4.61 -5.70
N LEU A 162 -4.12 4.98 -5.32
CA LEU A 162 -5.31 4.15 -5.41
C LEU A 162 -6.30 4.80 -6.35
N VAL A 163 -6.76 4.05 -7.36
CA VAL A 163 -7.75 4.52 -8.31
C VAL A 163 -9.15 4.26 -7.72
N LEU A 164 -9.87 5.33 -7.37
CA LEU A 164 -11.25 5.22 -6.86
C LEU A 164 -12.27 5.09 -8.01
N GLY A 165 -11.85 5.46 -9.22
CA GLY A 165 -12.63 5.35 -10.45
C GLY A 165 -13.43 6.59 -10.79
N ALA A 166 -14.33 6.46 -11.76
CA ALA A 166 -15.28 7.52 -12.12
C ALA A 166 -16.39 7.60 -11.06
N LEU A 167 -16.50 8.76 -10.41
CA LEU A 167 -17.46 8.99 -9.33
C LEU A 167 -18.48 10.04 -9.76
N SER A 168 -19.73 9.87 -9.34
CA SER A 168 -20.75 10.90 -9.51
C SER A 168 -20.46 12.10 -8.59
N PRO A 169 -20.91 13.31 -8.95
CA PRO A 169 -20.75 14.47 -8.09
C PRO A 169 -21.39 14.26 -6.72
N GLY A 170 -20.73 14.71 -5.66
CA GLY A 170 -21.21 14.57 -4.28
C GLY A 170 -20.11 14.34 -3.26
N ASP A 171 -20.51 14.10 -2.01
CA ASP A 171 -19.60 13.90 -0.88
C ASP A 171 -19.32 12.43 -0.62
N TYR A 172 -18.06 12.16 -0.30
CA TYR A 172 -17.50 10.83 -0.09
C TYR A 172 -16.57 10.83 1.13
N LEU A 173 -16.29 9.62 1.62
CA LEU A 173 -15.33 9.37 2.67
C LEU A 173 -14.27 8.39 2.18
N PHE A 174 -13.01 8.65 2.53
CA PHE A 174 -11.92 7.69 2.41
C PHE A 174 -11.44 7.30 3.81
N GLY A 175 -11.70 6.06 4.19
CA GLY A 175 -11.27 5.46 5.45
C GLY A 175 -9.94 4.72 5.31
N ILE A 176 -9.10 4.88 6.33
CA ILE A 176 -7.88 4.10 6.52
C ILE A 176 -8.17 3.13 7.66
N THR A 177 -8.00 1.85 7.39
CA THR A 177 -8.17 0.79 8.39
C THR A 177 -6.84 0.16 8.74
N ALA A 178 -6.69 -0.31 9.98
CA ALA A 178 -5.59 -1.15 10.42
C ALA A 178 -6.16 -2.24 11.31
N SER A 179 -5.90 -3.51 10.97
CA SER A 179 -6.38 -4.67 11.73
C SER A 179 -7.88 -4.67 12.01
N GLY A 180 -8.67 -4.24 11.02
CA GLY A 180 -10.14 -4.20 11.09
C GLY A 180 -10.71 -2.91 11.69
N GLU A 181 -9.90 -2.08 12.33
CA GLU A 181 -10.34 -0.83 12.96
C GLU A 181 -10.09 0.37 12.05
N THR A 182 -10.96 1.38 12.11
CA THR A 182 -10.75 2.65 11.40
C THR A 182 -9.78 3.52 12.19
N VAL A 183 -8.62 3.81 11.61
CA VAL A 183 -7.57 4.64 12.25
C VAL A 183 -7.58 6.08 11.77
N LYS A 184 -8.11 6.35 10.57
CA LYS A 184 -8.29 7.70 10.03
C LYS A 184 -9.41 7.73 9.01
N SER A 185 -10.01 8.90 8.80
CA SER A 185 -10.93 9.13 7.70
C SER A 185 -10.73 10.52 7.13
N VAL A 186 -10.87 10.64 5.81
CA VAL A 186 -10.76 11.90 5.06
C VAL A 186 -12.00 12.08 4.22
N SER A 187 -12.75 13.14 4.45
CA SER A 187 -13.88 13.53 3.61
C SER A 187 -13.37 14.23 2.35
N PHE A 188 -14.01 13.95 1.21
CA PHE A 188 -13.74 14.64 -0.05
C PHE A 188 -15.01 14.81 -0.86
N SER A 189 -15.05 15.82 -1.71
CA SER A 189 -16.15 16.06 -2.63
C SER A 189 -15.70 15.90 -4.07
N VAL A 190 -16.55 15.27 -4.87
CA VAL A 190 -16.36 15.16 -6.32
C VAL A 190 -17.17 16.29 -6.97
N PRO A 191 -16.51 17.22 -7.69
CA PRO A 191 -17.20 18.35 -8.30
C PRO A 191 -18.12 17.90 -9.45
N PRO A 192 -19.15 18.69 -9.79
CA PRO A 192 -20.02 18.43 -10.93
C PRO A 192 -19.29 18.49 -12.28
N VAL A 193 -18.17 19.19 -12.34
CA VAL A 193 -17.31 19.29 -13.52
C VAL A 193 -15.95 18.73 -13.15
N ALA A 194 -15.56 17.65 -13.82
CA ALA A 194 -14.26 17.04 -13.61
C ALA A 194 -13.11 17.92 -14.11
N GLY A 195 -11.95 17.80 -13.47
CA GLY A 195 -10.70 18.36 -13.99
C GLY A 195 -10.40 17.82 -15.40
N LYS A 196 -9.72 18.60 -16.24
CA LYS A 196 -9.37 18.17 -17.60
C LYS A 196 -8.04 17.42 -17.60
N THR A 197 -7.98 16.26 -18.25
CA THR A 197 -6.70 15.56 -18.49
C THR A 197 -5.95 16.14 -19.69
N PHE A 198 -6.68 16.60 -20.70
CA PHE A 198 -6.09 17.25 -21.88
C PHE A 198 -6.24 18.76 -21.76
N LEU A 199 -5.13 19.47 -21.82
CA LEU A 199 -5.05 20.92 -21.78
C LEU A 199 -4.47 21.47 -23.09
N GLY A 200 -4.90 22.69 -23.43
CA GLY A 200 -4.36 23.46 -24.56
C GLY A 200 -4.19 22.71 -25.88
N PRO A 201 -5.19 21.94 -26.38
CA PRO A 201 -5.05 21.30 -27.68
C PRO A 201 -4.85 22.35 -28.76
N ARG A 202 -3.78 22.20 -29.55
CA ARG A 202 -3.45 23.09 -30.66
C ARG A 202 -3.00 22.30 -31.88
N GLN A 203 -3.41 22.77 -33.05
CA GLN A 203 -2.86 22.32 -34.31
C GLN A 203 -1.63 23.17 -34.62
N LEU A 204 -0.51 22.54 -34.97
CA LEU A 204 0.71 23.20 -35.40
C LEU A 204 0.66 23.52 -36.90
N ALA A 205 1.60 24.34 -37.38
CA ALA A 205 1.64 24.77 -38.77
C ALA A 205 1.81 23.62 -39.79
N ASP A 206 2.40 22.51 -39.37
CA ASP A 206 2.56 21.28 -40.16
C ASP A 206 1.33 20.37 -40.13
N GLY A 207 0.24 20.79 -39.46
CA GLY A 207 -1.00 20.03 -39.32
C GLY A 207 -0.99 19.00 -38.18
N SER A 208 0.15 18.78 -37.52
CA SER A 208 0.23 17.93 -36.31
C SER A 208 -0.57 18.53 -35.16
N VAL A 209 -0.95 17.70 -34.19
CA VAL A 209 -1.69 18.14 -33.00
C VAL A 209 -0.84 17.96 -31.77
N GLN A 210 -0.80 18.98 -30.94
CA GLN A 210 -0.14 18.97 -29.64
C GLN A 210 -1.14 19.30 -28.53
N PHE A 211 -1.01 18.65 -27.39
CA PHE A 211 -1.72 19.00 -26.16
C PHE A 211 -0.86 18.72 -24.94
N GLU A 212 -1.18 19.40 -23.85
CA GLU A 212 -0.66 19.10 -22.52
C GLU A 212 -1.52 18.02 -21.87
N ILE A 213 -0.89 17.14 -21.10
CA ILE A 213 -1.53 16.07 -20.36
C ILE A 213 -1.24 16.27 -18.88
N GLU A 214 -2.32 16.36 -18.09
CA GLU A 214 -2.28 16.38 -16.64
C GLU A 214 -2.75 15.06 -16.03
N GLY A 215 -2.13 14.70 -14.92
CA GLY A 215 -2.46 13.53 -14.14
C GLY A 215 -1.44 13.32 -13.03
N PRO A 216 -1.71 12.42 -12.06
CA PRO A 216 -0.74 12.11 -11.03
C PRO A 216 0.52 11.50 -11.68
N ALA A 217 1.71 11.99 -11.33
CA ALA A 217 2.97 11.58 -11.95
C ALA A 217 3.29 10.07 -11.83
N SER A 218 2.69 9.40 -10.83
CA SER A 218 2.80 7.95 -10.62
C SER A 218 1.82 7.12 -11.46
N VAL A 219 0.88 7.74 -12.17
CA VAL A 219 -0.01 7.06 -13.12
C VAL A 219 0.64 7.12 -14.50
N ARG A 220 0.62 6.00 -15.23
CA ARG A 220 0.93 6.01 -16.65
C ARG A 220 -0.36 6.03 -17.43
N TYR A 221 -0.53 7.01 -18.33
CA TYR A 221 -1.61 6.97 -19.30
C TYR A 221 -1.09 6.47 -20.65
N THR A 222 -1.91 5.63 -21.27
CA THR A 222 -1.85 5.38 -22.70
C THR A 222 -2.75 6.37 -23.41
N ILE A 223 -2.19 7.08 -24.38
CA ILE A 223 -2.94 7.99 -25.25
C ILE A 223 -3.43 7.20 -26.45
N GLU A 224 -4.72 7.28 -26.69
CA GLU A 224 -5.39 6.65 -27.82
C GLU A 224 -6.06 7.70 -28.69
N ALA A 225 -6.10 7.42 -29.99
CA ALA A 225 -6.81 8.25 -30.95
C ALA A 225 -7.83 7.46 -31.77
N SER A 226 -8.83 8.18 -32.28
CA SER A 226 -9.90 7.64 -33.10
C SER A 226 -10.32 8.64 -34.17
N THR A 227 -10.86 8.16 -35.28
CA THR A 227 -11.47 8.97 -36.35
C THR A 227 -12.99 8.87 -36.38
N ASP A 228 -13.57 7.98 -35.57
CA ASP A 228 -15.00 7.62 -35.55
C ASP A 228 -15.61 7.49 -34.14
N LEU A 229 -14.82 7.70 -33.08
CA LEU A 229 -15.15 7.48 -31.66
C LEU A 229 -15.46 6.03 -31.26
N LYS A 230 -15.32 5.07 -32.18
CA LYS A 230 -15.62 3.65 -31.97
C LYS A 230 -14.34 2.83 -31.96
N THR A 231 -13.49 3.05 -32.95
CA THR A 231 -12.23 2.36 -33.14
C THR A 231 -11.12 3.21 -32.57
N TRP A 232 -10.41 2.69 -31.56
CA TRP A 232 -9.35 3.41 -30.86
C TRP A 232 -8.01 2.71 -31.10
N ILE A 233 -7.01 3.49 -31.51
CA ILE A 233 -5.64 3.02 -31.69
C ILE A 233 -4.72 3.63 -30.65
N ARG A 234 -3.76 2.85 -30.16
CA ARG A 234 -2.74 3.31 -29.22
C ARG A 234 -1.70 4.15 -29.95
N LEU A 235 -1.49 5.38 -29.48
CA LEU A 235 -0.45 6.26 -30.00
C LEU A 235 0.85 6.19 -29.18
N GLY A 236 0.74 5.94 -27.86
CA GLY A 236 1.91 5.83 -26.99
C GLY A 236 1.59 6.14 -25.53
N ALA A 237 2.64 6.23 -24.71
CA ALA A 237 2.53 6.70 -23.33
C ALA A 237 2.74 8.22 -23.28
N GLY A 238 1.95 8.93 -22.46
CA GLY A 238 2.24 10.32 -22.10
C GLY A 238 3.14 10.39 -20.88
N SER A 239 4.13 11.29 -20.87
CA SER A 239 4.81 11.71 -19.65
C SER A 239 3.93 12.71 -18.90
N LEU A 240 3.77 12.54 -17.58
CA LEU A 240 2.91 13.40 -16.77
C LEU A 240 3.67 14.15 -15.67
N PRO A 241 3.29 15.40 -15.39
CA PRO A 241 2.63 16.31 -16.33
C PRO A 241 3.54 16.54 -17.55
N GLY A 242 2.98 16.73 -18.74
CA GLY A 242 3.82 16.89 -19.92
C GLY A 242 3.07 17.15 -21.21
N THR A 243 3.80 17.23 -22.31
CA THR A 243 3.27 17.52 -23.64
C THR A 243 3.28 16.27 -24.50
N PHE A 244 2.21 16.05 -25.25
CA PHE A 244 2.11 14.97 -26.21
C PHE A 244 1.88 15.54 -27.61
N ASN A 245 2.56 14.97 -28.60
CA ASN A 245 2.49 15.38 -29.99
C ASN A 245 2.04 14.21 -30.87
N ASP A 246 0.99 14.41 -31.66
CA ASP A 246 0.53 13.49 -32.69
C ASP A 246 0.92 14.04 -34.08
N PRO A 247 2.07 13.63 -34.63
CA PRO A 247 2.53 14.09 -35.94
C PRO A 247 1.61 13.62 -37.07
N ASP A 248 0.95 12.48 -36.90
CA ASP A 248 0.10 11.87 -37.93
C ASP A 248 -1.27 12.52 -37.99
N ALA A 249 -1.62 13.42 -37.06
CA ALA A 249 -2.92 14.07 -37.04
C ALA A 249 -3.25 14.80 -38.35
N ALA A 250 -2.23 15.32 -39.04
CA ALA A 250 -2.36 16.05 -40.31
C ALA A 250 -3.02 15.22 -41.43
N VAL A 251 -2.87 13.89 -41.42
CA VAL A 251 -3.40 13.04 -42.50
C VAL A 251 -4.87 12.63 -42.30
N PHE A 252 -5.50 13.05 -41.20
CA PHE A 252 -6.88 12.72 -40.88
C PHE A 252 -7.75 13.97 -40.83
N SER A 253 -8.92 13.91 -41.46
CA SER A 253 -9.88 15.04 -41.47
C SER A 253 -10.49 15.33 -40.11
N ARG A 254 -10.45 14.36 -39.19
CA ARG A 254 -10.83 14.50 -37.79
C ARG A 254 -10.07 13.48 -36.95
N ARG A 255 -9.68 13.88 -35.75
CA ARG A 255 -9.01 13.01 -34.79
C ARG A 255 -9.46 13.34 -33.38
N PHE A 256 -9.94 12.32 -32.68
CA PHE A 256 -10.39 12.38 -31.30
C PHE A 256 -9.37 11.68 -30.42
N TYR A 257 -9.20 12.15 -29.19
CA TYR A 257 -8.20 11.64 -28.26
C TYR A 257 -8.85 11.21 -26.95
N ARG A 258 -8.33 10.16 -26.32
CA ARG A 258 -8.64 9.80 -24.94
C ARG A 258 -7.38 9.31 -24.23
N ALA A 259 -7.35 9.52 -22.93
CA ALA A 259 -6.33 8.95 -22.05
C ALA A 259 -6.94 7.76 -21.33
N VAL A 260 -6.26 6.62 -21.38
CA VAL A 260 -6.64 5.41 -20.66
C VAL A 260 -5.53 5.10 -19.67
N ILE A 261 -5.88 4.74 -18.44
CA ILE A 261 -4.89 4.28 -17.46
C ILE A 261 -4.20 3.05 -18.05
N GLY A 262 -2.89 3.16 -18.28
CA GLY A 262 -2.05 2.08 -18.78
C GLY A 262 -1.52 1.20 -17.64
N PRO A 263 -0.93 0.04 -17.96
CA PRO A 263 -0.18 -0.76 -17.00
C PRO A 263 1.06 -0.04 -16.45
#